data_AF-A0A3D3ZM58-F1
#
_entry.id   AF-A0A3D3ZM58-F1
#
_cell.length_a   1.000
_cell.length_b   1.000
_cell.length_c   1.000
_cell.angle_alpha   90.00
_cell.angle_beta   90.00
_cell.angle_gamma   90.00
#
_symmetry.space_group_name_H-M   'P 1'
#
loop_
_entity.id
_entity.type
_entity.pdbx_description
1 polymer ?
#
loop_
_entity_poly.entity_id
_entity_poly.type
_entity_poly.pdbx_seq_one_letter_code
_entity_poly.pdbx_strand_id
1 'polypeptide(L)'
;GPWHLGAWSKPIGWIAVIWVVLISVLFMLPTSTPITPFGFNYTPVVVLGTLVIITIWWYASGRNWFKGPITQGTAAELAAIEQSVGETVHIDVEGAAGGK
;
A
#
# COMPACT_ATOMS: atom_id res chain seq x y z
N GLY A 1 11.32 -12.37 -3.03
CA GLY A 1 11.81 -12.35 -1.64
C GLY A 1 10.99 -11.35 -0.83
N PRO A 2 10.65 -11.64 0.43
CA PRO A 2 9.84 -10.74 1.24
C PRO A 2 10.71 -9.57 1.71
N TRP A 3 10.61 -8.42 1.05
CA TRP A 3 11.33 -7.21 1.45
C TRP A 3 10.63 -6.57 2.65
N HIS A 4 11.39 -6.32 3.73
CA HIS A 4 10.91 -5.63 4.91
C HIS A 4 11.95 -4.64 5.44
N LEU A 5 11.49 -3.49 5.93
CA LEU A 5 12.33 -2.50 6.60
C LEU A 5 12.52 -2.80 8.10
N GLY A 6 11.87 -3.85 8.61
CA GLY A 6 11.89 -4.21 10.03
C GLY A 6 11.38 -3.04 10.89
N ALA A 7 12.16 -2.64 11.89
CA ALA A 7 11.82 -1.53 12.79
C ALA A 7 11.63 -0.18 12.08
N TRP A 8 12.25 0.02 10.91
CA TRP A 8 12.14 1.25 10.13
C TRP A 8 10.82 1.39 9.35
N SER A 9 10.04 0.31 9.23
CA SER A 9 8.78 0.33 8.48
C SER A 9 7.79 1.36 9.05
N LYS A 10 7.64 1.43 10.38
CA LYS A 10 6.68 2.32 11.04
C LYS A 10 7.11 3.80 10.99
N PRO A 11 8.36 4.17 11.36
CA PRO A 11 8.81 5.56 11.26
C PRO A 11 8.77 6.09 9.82
N ILE A 12 9.27 5.32 8.86
CA ILE A 12 9.27 5.73 7.44
C ILE A 12 7.83 5.84 6.93
N GLY A 13 6.95 4.92 7.32
CA GLY A 13 5.52 5.00 6.98
C GLY A 13 4.87 6.28 7.47
N TRP A 14 5.12 6.69 8.72
CA TRP A 14 4.60 7.95 9.25
C TRP A 14 5.17 9.18 8.55
N ILE A 15 6.48 9.20 8.28
CA ILE A 15 7.12 10.29 7.52
C ILE A 15 6.50 10.39 6.13
N ALA A 16 6.26 9.27 5.46
CA ALA A 16 5.62 9.24 4.15
C ALA A 16 4.18 9.78 4.20
N VAL A 17 3.39 9.38 5.20
CA VAL A 17 2.02 9.90 5.38
C VAL A 17 2.02 11.41 5.61
N ILE A 18 2.88 11.91 6.49
CA ILE A 18 3.02 13.35 6.77
C ILE A 18 3.44 14.10 5.52
N TRP A 19 4.41 13.56 4.77
CA TRP A 19 4.87 14.15 3.53
C TRP A 19 3.75 14.24 2.48
N VAL A 20 2.96 13.17 2.31
CA VAL A 20 1.81 13.15 1.39
C VAL A 20 0.77 14.19 1.79
N VAL A 21 0.46 14.32 3.09
CA VAL A 21 -0.48 15.34 3.58
C VAL A 21 0.05 16.74 3.30
N LEU A 22 1.34 17.00 3.57
CA LEU A 22 1.98 18.28 3.32
C LEU A 22 1.90 18.70 1.84
N ILE A 23 2.33 17.83 0.93
CA ILE A 23 2.30 18.14 -0.51
C ILE A 23 0.87 18.29 -1.03
N SER A 24 -0.09 17.54 -0.47
CA SER A 24 -1.50 17.66 -0.84
C SER A 24 -2.03 19.05 -0.51
N VAL A 25 -1.75 19.57 0.69
CA VAL A 25 -2.15 20.94 1.07
C VAL A 25 -1.43 21.98 0.21
N LEU A 26 -0.13 21.82 -0.01
CA LEU A 26 0.67 22.75 -0.81
C LEU A 26 0.11 22.87 -2.24
N PHE A 27 -0.22 21.75 -2.88
CA PHE A 27 -0.80 21.73 -4.23
C PHE A 27 -2.28 22.13 -4.29
N MET A 28 -2.93 22.33 -3.15
CA MET A 28 -4.30 22.84 -3.06
C MET A 28 -4.37 24.37 -2.96
N LEU A 29 -3.26 25.04 -2.68
CA LEU A 29 -3.20 26.50 -2.55
C LEU A 29 -3.41 27.21 -3.90
N PRO A 30 -3.88 28.48 -3.88
CA PRO A 30 -3.96 29.30 -5.07
C PRO A 30 -2.56 29.61 -5.60
N THR A 31 -2.35 29.45 -6.90
CA THR A 31 -1.06 29.70 -7.57
C THR A 31 -0.94 31.12 -8.13
N SER A 32 -2.03 31.90 -8.12
CA SER A 32 -2.08 33.26 -8.66
C SER A 32 -3.05 34.15 -7.90
N THR A 33 -2.79 35.46 -7.95
CA THR A 33 -3.65 36.53 -7.41
C THR A 33 -3.87 37.60 -8.47
N PRO A 34 -5.09 38.14 -8.66
CA PRO A 34 -6.31 37.87 -7.90
C PRO A 34 -6.95 36.52 -8.25
N ILE A 35 -7.67 35.92 -7.30
CA ILE A 35 -8.41 34.67 -7.52
C ILE A 35 -9.61 34.96 -8.41
N THR A 36 -9.62 34.41 -9.62
CA THR A 36 -10.76 34.45 -10.53
C THR A 36 -11.33 33.04 -10.70
N PRO A 37 -12.60 32.86 -11.09
CA PRO A 37 -13.14 31.54 -11.36
C PRO A 37 -12.31 30.76 -12.38
N PHE A 38 -11.83 31.42 -13.44
CA PHE A 38 -11.01 30.78 -14.47
C PHE A 38 -9.57 30.47 -14.02
N GLY A 39 -9.08 31.10 -12.94
CA GLY A 39 -7.74 30.92 -12.40
C GLY A 39 -7.67 30.21 -11.05
N PHE A 40 -8.80 29.70 -10.54
CA PHE A 40 -8.85 29.00 -9.27
C PHE A 40 -8.31 27.57 -9.41
N ASN A 41 -7.56 27.12 -8.40
CA ASN A 41 -7.12 25.74 -8.32
C ASN A 41 -8.29 24.84 -7.90
N TYR A 42 -8.86 24.09 -8.84
CA TYR A 42 -10.03 23.23 -8.59
C TYR A 42 -9.73 21.90 -7.89
N THR A 43 -8.46 21.58 -7.64
CA THR A 43 -8.05 20.35 -6.96
C THR A 43 -8.76 20.10 -5.61
N PRO A 44 -8.88 21.09 -4.69
CA PRO A 44 -9.57 20.89 -3.41
C PRO A 44 -11.04 20.50 -3.59
N VAL A 45 -11.72 21.12 -4.56
CA VAL A 45 -13.15 20.87 -4.83
C VAL A 45 -13.36 19.43 -5.30
N VAL A 46 -12.53 18.97 -6.24
CA VAL A 46 -12.62 17.62 -6.79
C VAL A 46 -12.29 16.57 -5.73
N VAL A 47 -11.24 16.80 -4.92
CA VAL A 47 -10.85 15.87 -3.85
C VAL A 47 -11.97 15.75 -2.80
N LEU A 48 -12.50 16.87 -2.30
CA LEU A 48 -13.59 16.85 -1.33
C LEU A 48 -14.85 16.19 -1.90
N GLY A 49 -15.23 16.52 -3.13
CA GLY A 49 -16.36 15.89 -3.81
C GLY A 49 -16.19 14.37 -3.94
N THR A 50 -14.99 13.92 -4.32
CA THR A 50 -14.67 12.50 -4.47
C THR A 50 -14.74 11.77 -3.13
N LEU A 51 -14.16 12.33 -2.06
CA LEU A 51 -14.22 11.76 -0.72
C LEU A 51 -15.68 11.63 -0.22
N VAL A 52 -16.51 12.64 -0.46
CA VAL A 52 -17.94 12.60 -0.13
C VAL A 52 -18.66 11.49 -0.90
N ILE A 53 -18.44 11.40 -2.22
CA ILE A 53 -19.07 10.36 -3.06
C ILE A 53 -18.66 8.96 -2.60
N ILE A 54 -17.36 8.73 -2.39
CA ILE A 54 -16.85 7.42 -1.92
C ILE A 54 -17.43 7.10 -0.54
N THR A 55 -17.49 8.08 0.37
CA THR A 55 -18.04 7.89 1.72
C THR A 55 -19.52 7.52 1.65
N ILE A 56 -20.31 8.25 0.87
CA ILE A 56 -21.74 7.95 0.66
C ILE A 56 -21.90 6.54 0.08
N TRP A 57 -21.14 6.21 -0.97
CA TRP A 57 -21.19 4.90 -1.61
C TRP A 57 -20.79 3.77 -0.65
N TRP A 58 -19.78 3.99 0.19
CA TRP A 58 -19.35 3.03 1.20
C TRP A 58 -20.46 2.72 2.21
N TYR A 59 -21.13 3.75 2.73
CA TYR A 59 -22.22 3.58 3.68
C TYR A 59 -23.50 3.02 3.05
N ALA A 60 -23.79 3.40 1.80
CA ALA A 60 -24.96 2.95 1.06
C ALA A 60 -24.83 1.48 0.62
N SER A 61 -23.65 1.06 0.14
CA SER A 61 -23.47 -0.27 -0.44
C SER A 61 -22.19 -0.96 0.05
N GLY A 62 -21.02 -0.35 -0.13
CA GLY A 62 -19.71 -0.99 0.04
C GLY A 62 -19.56 -1.82 1.31
N ARG A 63 -20.01 -1.27 2.45
CA ARG A 63 -19.91 -1.93 3.76
C ARG A 63 -20.71 -3.23 3.89
N ASN A 64 -21.73 -3.44 3.08
CA ASN A 64 -22.62 -4.60 3.20
C ASN A 64 -22.01 -5.88 2.59
N TRP A 65 -21.09 -5.72 1.63
CA TRP A 65 -20.49 -6.84 0.89
C TRP A 65 -18.97 -6.94 1.03
N PHE A 66 -18.30 -5.91 1.56
CA PHE A 66 -16.89 -5.99 1.88
C PHE A 66 -16.64 -6.93 3.07
N LYS A 67 -15.91 -8.04 2.84
CA LYS A 67 -15.59 -9.07 3.85
C LYS A 67 -14.28 -8.85 4.60
N GLY A 68 -13.55 -7.78 4.28
CA GLY A 68 -12.22 -7.55 4.83
C GLY A 68 -11.14 -8.44 4.22
N PRO A 69 -9.88 -8.26 4.63
CA PRO A 69 -8.76 -9.07 4.15
C PRO A 69 -8.92 -10.53 4.59
N ILE A 70 -8.88 -11.45 3.64
CA ILE A 70 -8.84 -12.89 3.92
C ILE A 70 -7.39 -13.26 4.19
N THR A 71 -7.09 -13.67 5.43
CA THR A 71 -5.77 -14.20 5.81
C THR A 71 -5.50 -15.48 5.03
N GLN A 72 -4.50 -15.48 4.14
CA GLN A 72 -4.16 -16.63 3.29
C GLN A 72 -3.34 -17.70 4.04
N GLY A 73 -3.80 -18.08 5.23
CA GLY A 73 -3.13 -19.03 6.12
C GLY A 73 -3.14 -18.56 7.57
N THR A 74 -3.12 -19.50 8.50
CA THR A 74 -2.78 -19.21 9.89
C THR A 74 -1.37 -18.64 9.96
N ALA A 75 -1.08 -17.81 10.98
CA ALA A 75 0.25 -17.24 11.16
C ALA A 75 1.35 -18.32 11.18
N ALA A 76 1.02 -19.52 11.69
CA ALA A 76 1.89 -20.67 11.70
C ALA A 76 2.16 -21.24 10.29
N GLU A 77 1.14 -21.33 9.43
CA GLU A 77 1.29 -21.78 8.04
C GLU A 77 2.09 -20.78 7.20
N LEU A 78 1.86 -19.47 7.38
CA LEU A 78 2.67 -18.45 6.72
C LEU A 78 4.14 -18.53 7.15
N ALA A 79 4.41 -18.73 8.44
CA ALA A 79 5.77 -18.91 8.97
C ALA A 79 6.42 -20.20 8.46
N ALA A 80 5.66 -21.29 8.33
CA ALA A 80 6.16 -22.54 7.76
C ALA A 80 6.50 -22.40 6.26
N ILE A 81 5.68 -21.65 5.50
CA ILE A 81 5.99 -21.33 4.10
C ILE A 81 7.28 -20.49 4.01
N GLU A 82 7.44 -19.46 4.86
CA GLU A 82 8.68 -18.67 4.91
C GLU A 82 9.91 -19.52 5.24
N GLN A 83 9.78 -20.51 6.14
CA GLN A 83 10.84 -21.48 6.44
C GLN A 83 11.16 -22.38 5.23
N SER A 84 10.16 -22.90 4.54
CA SER A 84 10.35 -23.77 3.37
C SER A 84 10.98 -23.06 2.16
N VAL A 85 10.81 -21.73 2.07
CA VAL A 85 11.41 -20.90 1.01
C VAL A 85 12.86 -20.51 1.35
N GLY A 86 13.23 -20.49 2.64
CA GLY A 86 14.58 -20.17 3.10
C GLY A 86 15.54 -21.36 3.13
N GLU A 87 15.03 -22.59 3.06
CA GLU A 87 15.84 -23.78 2.89
C GLU A 87 16.32 -23.85 1.42
N THR A 88 17.55 -23.41 1.16
CA THR A 88 18.20 -23.69 -0.12
C THR A 88 18.20 -25.21 -0.31
N VAL A 89 17.36 -25.67 -1.25
CA VAL A 89 17.39 -27.06 -1.74
C VAL A 89 18.83 -27.37 -2.14
N HIS A 90 19.54 -28.07 -1.26
CA HIS A 90 20.78 -28.73 -1.60
C HIS A 90 20.40 -29.85 -2.56
N ILE A 91 20.46 -29.55 -3.86
CA ILE A 91 20.48 -30.61 -4.87
C ILE A 91 21.83 -31.28 -4.68
N ASP A 92 21.85 -32.39 -3.95
CA ASP A 92 23.00 -33.28 -3.93
C ASP A 92 23.21 -33.77 -5.36
N VAL A 93 24.16 -33.16 -6.06
CA VAL A 93 24.63 -33.61 -7.38
C VAL A 93 25.51 -34.85 -7.17
N GLU A 94 24.97 -35.89 -6.55
CA GLU A 94 25.69 -37.13 -6.23
C GLU A 94 25.25 -38.27 -7.15
N GLY A 95 25.04 -37.96 -8.43
CA GLY A 95 24.64 -38.94 -9.45
C GLY A 95 25.26 -38.77 -10.83
N ALA A 96 25.98 -37.68 -11.10
CA ALA A 96 26.43 -37.36 -12.48
C ALA A 96 27.91 -37.63 -12.78
N ALA A 97 28.73 -38.04 -11.80
CA ALA A 97 30.18 -38.17 -11.96
C ALA A 97 30.77 -39.55 -11.59
N GLY A 98 30.02 -40.63 -11.83
CA GLY A 98 30.51 -41.98 -11.50
C GLY A 98 29.89 -43.06 -12.38
N GLY A 99 30.32 -43.15 -13.64
CA GLY A 99 29.84 -44.18 -14.56
C GLY A 99 30.71 -44.36 -15.80
N LYS A 100 31.84 -45.05 -15.61
CA LYS A 100 32.72 -45.76 -16.57
C LYS A 100 33.27 -44.99 -17.78
#